data_AF-A0A6B2LUL5-F1
#
_entry.id   AF-A0A6B2LUL5-F1
#
_cell.length_a   1.000
_cell.length_b   1.000
_cell.length_c   1.000
_cell.angle_alpha   90.00
_cell.angle_beta   90.00
_cell.angle_gamma   90.00
#
_symmetry.space_group_name_H-M   'P 1'
#
loop_
_entity.id
_entity.type
_entity.pdbx_description
1 polymer ?
#
loop_
_entity_poly.entity_id
_entity_poly.type
_entity_poly.pdbx_seq_one_letter_code
_entity_poly.pdbx_strand_id
1 'polypeptide(L)'
;MMVVASQGRIELVEVLLEYQANVHLVNDEGETALYIACKSNHKDIAKLLLKNGANVNSVQEDRTPLVKACQKGFKEVVEVLLEHNANL
;
A
#
# COMPACT_ATOMS: atom_id res chain seq x y z
N MET A 1 1.16 -11.65 -0.93
CA MET A 1 0.68 -10.29 -0.56
C MET A 1 0.83 -9.31 -1.71
N MET A 2 2.05 -8.95 -2.15
CA MET A 2 2.27 -7.91 -3.17
C MET A 2 1.63 -8.19 -4.53
N VAL A 3 1.73 -9.43 -5.02
CA VAL A 3 1.14 -9.81 -6.33
C VAL A 3 -0.38 -9.65 -6.34
N VAL A 4 -1.06 -10.01 -5.26
CA VAL A 4 -2.52 -9.84 -5.18
C VAL A 4 -2.90 -8.38 -4.95
N ALA A 5 -2.08 -7.62 -4.21
CA ALA A 5 -2.24 -6.19 -4.03
C ALA A 5 -2.09 -5.41 -5.34
N SER A 6 -1.11 -5.76 -6.21
CA SER A 6 -0.92 -5.10 -7.50
C SER A 6 -2.07 -5.33 -8.47
N GLN A 7 -2.73 -6.49 -8.36
CA GLN A 7 -3.85 -6.89 -9.21
C GLN A 7 -5.22 -6.41 -8.70
N GLY A 8 -5.29 -5.75 -7.54
CA GLY A 8 -6.57 -5.27 -7.01
C GLY A 8 -7.46 -6.37 -6.42
N ARG A 9 -6.91 -7.56 -6.11
CA ARG A 9 -7.69 -8.70 -5.62
C ARG A 9 -7.91 -8.62 -4.10
N ILE A 10 -8.83 -7.76 -3.68
CA ILE A 10 -9.07 -7.48 -2.25
C ILE A 10 -9.41 -8.73 -1.43
N GLU A 11 -10.26 -9.62 -1.94
CA GLU A 11 -10.65 -10.87 -1.25
C GLU A 11 -9.43 -11.76 -0.95
N LEU A 12 -8.45 -11.82 -1.85
CA LEU A 12 -7.21 -12.57 -1.61
C LEU A 12 -6.27 -11.86 -0.64
N VAL A 13 -6.29 -10.52 -0.60
CA VAL A 13 -5.55 -9.77 0.42
C VAL A 13 -6.14 -10.07 1.81
N GLU A 14 -7.47 -10.07 1.93
CA GLU A 14 -8.17 -10.43 3.17
C GLU A 14 -7.80 -11.83 3.64
N VAL A 15 -7.93 -12.85 2.76
CA VAL A 15 -7.53 -14.23 3.08
C VAL A 15 -6.07 -14.30 3.53
N LEU A 16 -5.15 -13.61 2.86
CA LEU A 16 -3.74 -13.63 3.28
C LEU A 16 -3.55 -13.01 4.67
N LEU A 17 -4.26 -11.94 4.99
CA LEU A 17 -4.20 -11.29 6.30
C LEU A 17 -4.82 -12.14 7.40
N GLU A 18 -5.91 -12.86 7.12
CA GLU A 18 -6.52 -13.84 8.05
C GLU A 18 -5.53 -14.92 8.47
N TYR A 19 -4.67 -15.34 7.54
CA TYR A 19 -3.58 -16.30 7.80
C TYR A 19 -2.26 -15.63 8.23
N GLN A 20 -2.34 -14.41 8.77
CA GLN A 20 -1.21 -13.67 9.36
C GLN A 20 -0.04 -13.42 8.38
N ALA A 21 -0.32 -13.24 7.09
CA ALA A 21 0.71 -12.87 6.14
C ALA A 21 1.37 -11.54 6.51
N ASN A 22 2.71 -11.50 6.50
CA ASN A 22 3.47 -10.33 6.87
C ASN A 22 3.27 -9.16 5.88
N VAL A 23 2.75 -8.03 6.38
CA VAL A 23 2.49 -6.80 5.61
C VAL A 23 3.74 -5.96 5.35
N HIS A 24 4.83 -6.23 6.05
CA HIS A 24 6.08 -5.46 6.00
C HIS A 24 7.12 -6.02 5.05
N LEU A 25 6.79 -7.10 4.33
CA LEU A 25 7.68 -7.63 3.30
C LEU A 25 7.94 -6.58 2.23
N VAL A 26 9.12 -6.67 1.60
CA VAL A 26 9.53 -5.91 0.42
C VAL A 26 9.85 -6.87 -0.73
N ASN A 27 9.59 -6.46 -1.97
CA ASN A 27 10.06 -7.21 -3.15
C ASN A 27 11.52 -6.83 -3.47
N ASP A 28 12.05 -7.38 -4.57
CA ASP A 28 13.42 -7.12 -5.04
C ASP A 28 13.67 -5.66 -5.44
N GLU A 29 12.60 -4.87 -5.66
CA GLU A 29 12.65 -3.42 -5.94
C GLU A 29 12.52 -2.57 -4.67
N GLY A 30 12.43 -3.20 -3.49
CA GLY A 30 12.21 -2.52 -2.20
C GLY A 30 10.75 -2.06 -1.97
N GLU A 31 9.81 -2.46 -2.83
CA GLU A 31 8.41 -2.05 -2.73
C GLU A 31 7.65 -2.88 -1.69
N THR A 32 6.96 -2.20 -0.77
CA THR A 32 6.00 -2.83 0.15
C THR A 32 4.67 -3.12 -0.56
N ALA A 33 3.84 -3.98 0.05
CA ALA A 33 2.48 -4.20 -0.44
C ALA A 33 1.65 -2.89 -0.47
N LEU A 34 1.86 -2.00 0.51
CA LEU A 34 1.19 -0.70 0.56
C LEU A 34 1.65 0.19 -0.59
N TYR A 35 2.96 0.29 -0.83
CA TYR A 35 3.50 1.07 -1.95
C TYR A 35 2.90 0.61 -3.28
N ILE A 36 2.83 -0.70 -3.50
CA ILE A 36 2.26 -1.29 -4.71
C ILE A 36 0.77 -0.98 -4.84
N ALA A 37 -0.02 -1.13 -3.78
CA ALA A 37 -1.44 -0.80 -3.80
C ALA A 37 -1.65 0.67 -4.19
N CYS A 38 -0.88 1.59 -3.59
CA CYS A 38 -0.93 3.01 -3.90
C CYS A 38 -0.45 3.34 -5.33
N LYS A 39 0.65 2.72 -5.79
CA LYS A 39 1.18 2.83 -7.16
C LYS A 39 0.19 2.32 -8.21
N SER A 40 -0.72 1.42 -7.85
CA SER A 40 -1.71 0.80 -8.75
C SER A 40 -3.15 1.31 -8.58
N ASN A 41 -3.36 2.38 -7.80
CA ASN A 41 -4.68 2.97 -7.52
C ASN A 41 -5.67 2.07 -6.75
N HIS A 42 -5.19 1.11 -5.97
CA HIS A 42 -6.03 0.17 -5.20
C HIS A 42 -6.31 0.69 -3.80
N LYS A 43 -7.14 1.74 -3.71
CA LYS A 43 -7.50 2.44 -2.47
C LYS A 43 -7.94 1.51 -1.33
N ASP A 44 -8.85 0.57 -1.61
CA ASP A 44 -9.42 -0.28 -0.55
C ASP A 44 -8.40 -1.28 -0.02
N ILE A 45 -7.48 -1.74 -0.86
CA ILE A 45 -6.32 -2.53 -0.44
C ILE A 45 -5.36 -1.69 0.41
N ALA A 46 -5.10 -0.44 0.01
CA ALA A 46 -4.27 0.47 0.82
C ALA A 46 -4.86 0.68 2.22
N LYS A 47 -6.17 0.95 2.32
CA LYS A 47 -6.90 1.04 3.61
C LYS A 47 -6.73 -0.24 4.43
N LEU A 48 -6.94 -1.40 3.80
CA LEU A 48 -6.86 -2.68 4.48
C LEU A 48 -5.45 -2.95 5.03
N LEU A 49 -4.41 -2.68 4.24
CA LEU A 49 -3.02 -2.84 4.66
C LEU A 49 -2.65 -1.89 5.81
N LEU A 50 -3.09 -0.63 5.75
CA LEU A 50 -2.86 0.35 6.82
C LEU A 50 -3.55 -0.06 8.13
N LYS A 51 -4.81 -0.55 8.05
CA LYS A 51 -5.53 -1.11 9.20
C LYS A 51 -4.81 -2.31 9.83
N ASN A 52 -4.02 -3.04 9.04
CA ASN A 52 -3.20 -4.17 9.48
C ASN A 52 -1.75 -3.79 9.78
N GLY A 53 -1.46 -2.50 10.01
CA GLY A 53 -0.18 -2.05 10.54
C GLY A 53 0.90 -1.77 9.49
N ALA A 54 0.57 -1.75 8.19
CA ALA A 54 1.55 -1.37 7.18
C ALA A 54 2.13 0.04 7.47
N ASN A 55 3.44 0.20 7.29
CA ASN A 55 4.09 1.50 7.47
C ASN A 55 3.69 2.45 6.33
N VAL A 56 2.88 3.45 6.67
CA VAL A 56 2.37 4.48 5.75
C VAL A 56 3.48 5.26 5.04
N ASN A 57 4.62 5.44 5.71
CA ASN A 57 5.80 6.16 5.21
C ASN A 57 6.92 5.20 4.80
N SER A 58 6.58 3.98 4.37
CA SER A 58 7.57 3.07 3.80
C SER A 58 8.28 3.74 2.62
N VAL A 59 9.61 3.65 2.58
CA VAL A 59 10.43 4.32 1.56
C VAL A 59 10.91 3.28 0.54
N GLN A 60 10.67 3.56 -0.74
CA GLN A 60 11.29 2.86 -1.86
C GLN A 60 12.09 3.88 -2.67
N GLU A 61 13.42 3.74 -2.73
CA GLU A 61 14.33 4.64 -3.47
C GLU A 61 13.92 6.12 -3.35
N ASP A 62 13.81 6.62 -2.12
CA ASP A 62 13.42 8.00 -1.78
C ASP A 62 11.98 8.41 -2.13
N ARG A 63 11.09 7.44 -2.40
CA ARG A 63 9.66 7.68 -2.66
C ARG A 63 8.80 6.97 -1.63
N THR A 64 7.91 7.73 -0.99
CA THR A 64 6.84 7.19 -0.16
C THR A 64 5.61 6.81 -1.00
N PRO A 65 4.70 5.96 -0.48
CA PRO A 65 3.39 5.74 -1.09
C PRO A 65 2.66 7.04 -1.42
N LEU A 66 2.77 8.06 -0.56
CA LEU A 66 2.14 9.37 -0.74
C LEU A 66 2.71 10.10 -1.94
N VAL A 67 4.04 10.22 -2.04
CA VAL A 67 4.70 10.84 -3.19
C VAL A 67 4.27 10.15 -4.48
N LYS A 68 4.20 8.82 -4.49
CA LYS A 68 3.84 8.06 -5.69
C LYS A 68 2.36 8.25 -6.09
N ALA A 69 1.45 8.27 -5.13
CA ALA A 69 0.03 8.53 -5.38
C ALA A 69 -0.21 9.94 -5.91
N CYS A 70 0.48 10.95 -5.35
CA CYS A 70 0.44 12.33 -5.83
C CYS A 70 0.95 12.45 -7.28
N GLN A 71 2.10 11.83 -7.60
CA GLN A 71 2.67 11.83 -8.96
C GLN A 71 1.69 11.27 -10.02
N LYS A 72 0.84 10.32 -9.63
CA LYS A 72 -0.12 9.68 -10.53
C LYS A 72 -1.51 10.32 -10.52
N GLY A 73 -1.77 11.29 -9.65
CA GLY A 73 -3.08 11.96 -9.54
C GLY A 73 -4.17 11.10 -8.88
N PHE A 74 -3.79 10.11 -8.07
CA PHE A 74 -4.73 9.19 -7.43
C PHE A 74 -5.34 9.80 -6.17
N LYS A 75 -6.28 10.74 -6.36
CA LYS A 75 -6.88 11.55 -5.30
C LYS A 75 -7.36 10.72 -4.11
N GLU A 76 -8.15 9.67 -4.34
CA GLU A 76 -8.73 8.93 -3.20
C GLU A 76 -7.67 8.12 -2.45
N VAL A 77 -6.59 7.69 -3.12
CA VAL A 77 -5.44 7.04 -2.45
C VAL A 77 -4.67 8.07 -1.60
N VAL A 78 -4.48 9.29 -2.11
CA VAL A 78 -3.85 10.38 -1.37
C VAL A 78 -4.64 10.70 -0.10
N GLU A 79 -5.96 10.82 -0.21
CA GLU A 79 -6.85 11.04 0.95
C GLU A 79 -6.68 9.94 1.99
N VAL A 80 -6.68 8.67 1.58
CA VAL A 80 -6.45 7.53 2.49
C VAL A 80 -5.12 7.60 3.20
N LEU A 81 -4.04 7.91 2.48
CA LEU A 81 -2.71 8.00 3.06
C LEU A 81 -2.63 9.13 4.09
N LEU A 82 -3.21 10.30 3.77
CA LEU A 82 -3.26 11.45 4.69
C LEU A 82 -4.12 11.17 5.93
N GLU A 83 -5.26 10.47 5.79
CA GLU A 83 -6.08 9.99 6.91
C GLU A 83 -5.29 9.09 7.88
N HIS A 84 -4.24 8.43 7.38
CA HIS A 84 -3.35 7.56 8.16
C HIS A 84 -2.02 8.24 8.51
N ASN A 85 -1.98 9.59 8.49
CA ASN A 85 -0.82 10.41 8.86
C ASN A 85 0.42 10.19 7.99
N ALA A 86 0.23 9.92 6.70
CA ALA A 86 1.32 9.93 5.73
C ALA A 86 2.01 11.31 5.69
N ASN A 87 3.32 11.29 5.54
CA ASN A 87 4.13 12.49 5.36
C ASN A 87 5.16 12.29 4.23
N LEU A 88 5.97 13.33 4.02
CA LEU A 88 7.02 13.40 3.00
C LEU A 88 8.36 13.01 3.59
#